data_AF-A0A9D2YFM7-F1
#
_entry.id   AF-A0A9D2YFM7-F1
#
_cell.length_a   1.000
_cell.length_b   1.000
_cell.length_c   1.000
_cell.angle_alpha   90.00
_cell.angle_beta   90.00
_cell.angle_gamma   90.00
#
_symmetry.space_group_name_H-M   'P 1'
#
loop_
_entity.id
_entity.type
_entity.pdbx_description
1 polymer ?
#
loop_
_entity_poly.entity_id
_entity_poly.type
_entity_poly.pdbx_seq_one_letter_code
_entity_poly.pdbx_strand_id
1 'polypeptide(L)'
;MKVSPTDRRKTVRQLALEIGIRVLLFGVFVFTEFLDPFERVIQPEELWLYKNPLVESDHIPKRVMFAISFLTPLAVIFVVKIIQRTDRTEIKEACLAVSLALALNGVFTNTIKLIVGRPRPDYFQRCFPDGQITDKMACTGEPRVVSEGRKSFPSSHSSCEYHGMADTGIALA
;
A
#
# COMPACT_ATOMS: atom_id res chain seq x y z
N MET A 1 -38.21 8.45 -12.91
CA MET A 1 -37.68 8.68 -14.27
C MET A 1 -37.33 7.33 -14.91
N LYS A 2 -37.94 6.94 -16.03
CA LYS A 2 -37.59 5.70 -16.74
C LYS A 2 -36.37 5.97 -17.63
N VAL A 3 -35.22 5.41 -17.26
CA VAL A 3 -33.95 5.58 -17.99
C VAL A 3 -34.02 4.85 -19.34
N SER A 4 -33.67 5.59 -20.41
CA SER A 4 -33.64 5.09 -21.80
C SER A 4 -32.74 3.85 -21.93
N PRO A 5 -33.12 2.84 -22.75
CA PRO A 5 -32.32 1.62 -22.92
C PRO A 5 -30.91 1.88 -23.48
N THR A 6 -30.74 2.89 -24.33
CA THR A 6 -29.44 3.31 -24.86
C THR A 6 -28.54 3.91 -23.77
N ASP A 7 -29.16 4.67 -22.87
CA ASP A 7 -28.49 5.34 -21.75
C ASP A 7 -28.08 4.32 -20.67
N ARG A 8 -28.98 3.38 -20.37
CA ARG A 8 -28.71 2.23 -19.47
C ARG A 8 -27.52 1.39 -19.92
N ARG A 9 -27.39 1.13 -21.23
CA ARG A 9 -26.26 0.36 -21.79
C ARG A 9 -24.93 1.13 -21.68
N LYS A 10 -24.96 2.47 -21.76
CA LYS A 10 -23.78 3.32 -21.50
C LYS A 10 -23.40 3.30 -20.02
N THR A 11 -24.36 3.46 -19.11
CA THR A 11 -24.12 3.41 -17.66
C THR A 11 -23.54 2.07 -17.21
N VAL A 12 -24.08 0.95 -17.71
CA VAL A 12 -23.57 -0.40 -17.38
C VAL A 12 -22.14 -0.58 -17.89
N ARG A 13 -21.82 -0.08 -19.09
CA ARG A 13 -20.45 -0.13 -19.63
C ARG A 13 -19.47 0.71 -18.81
N GLN A 14 -19.86 1.91 -18.39
CA GLN A 14 -19.04 2.76 -17.53
C GLN A 14 -18.79 2.11 -16.17
N LEU A 15 -19.83 1.59 -15.52
CA LEU A 15 -19.71 0.88 -14.25
C LEU A 15 -18.81 -0.36 -14.37
N ALA A 16 -18.96 -1.14 -15.45
CA ALA A 16 -18.12 -2.31 -15.68
C ALA A 16 -16.64 -1.94 -15.90
N LEU A 17 -16.38 -0.85 -16.64
CA LEU A 17 -15.03 -0.33 -16.85
C LEU A 17 -14.41 0.17 -15.54
N GLU A 18 -15.21 0.88 -14.74
CA GLU A 18 -14.85 1.36 -13.40
C GLU A 18 -14.50 0.22 -12.43
N ILE A 19 -15.30 -0.86 -12.41
CA ILE A 19 -15.00 -2.05 -11.62
C ILE A 19 -13.75 -2.74 -12.17
N GLY A 20 -13.63 -2.85 -13.50
CA GLY A 20 -12.47 -3.45 -14.16
C GLY A 20 -11.16 -2.76 -13.82
N ILE A 21 -11.12 -1.43 -13.83
CA ILE A 21 -9.94 -0.65 -13.42
C ILE A 21 -9.58 -0.92 -11.96
N ARG A 22 -10.57 -0.96 -11.05
CA ARG A 22 -10.30 -1.21 -9.62
C ARG A 22 -9.76 -2.62 -9.37
N VAL A 23 -10.33 -3.63 -10.04
CA VAL A 23 -9.83 -5.01 -9.97
C VAL A 23 -8.42 -5.09 -10.54
N LEU A 24 -8.14 -4.41 -11.66
CA LEU A 24 -6.80 -4.35 -12.24
C LEU A 24 -5.80 -3.70 -11.29
N LEU A 25 -6.13 -2.53 -10.72
CA LEU A 25 -5.26 -1.82 -9.77
C LEU A 25 -5.00 -2.66 -8.52
N PHE A 26 -6.02 -3.33 -7.99
CA PHE A 26 -5.85 -4.25 -6.87
C PHE A 26 -4.95 -5.43 -7.23
N GLY A 27 -5.10 -6.01 -8.43
CA GLY A 27 -4.22 -7.06 -8.94
C GLY A 27 -2.77 -6.59 -9.06
N VAL A 28 -2.52 -5.39 -9.61
CA VAL A 28 -1.19 -4.78 -9.70
C VAL A 28 -0.61 -4.50 -8.32
N PHE A 29 -1.43 -4.02 -7.37
CA PHE A 29 -1.00 -3.80 -6.00
C PHE A 29 -0.55 -5.11 -5.33
N VAL A 30 -1.33 -6.18 -5.46
CA VAL A 30 -0.97 -7.50 -4.91
C VAL A 30 0.29 -8.02 -5.59
N PHE A 31 0.38 -7.92 -6.92
CA PHE A 31 1.54 -8.36 -7.68
C PHE A 31 2.81 -7.62 -7.24
N THR A 32 2.77 -6.30 -7.15
CA THR A 32 3.91 -5.46 -6.72
C THR A 32 4.33 -5.70 -5.27
N GLU A 33 3.42 -6.14 -4.39
CA GLU A 33 3.78 -6.55 -3.02
C GLU A 33 4.67 -7.81 -3.02
N PHE A 34 4.46 -8.74 -3.96
CA PHE A 34 5.23 -9.98 -4.07
C PHE A 34 6.50 -9.87 -4.91
N LEU A 35 6.69 -8.77 -5.65
CA LEU A 35 7.92 -8.55 -6.40
C LEU A 35 9.11 -8.29 -5.47
N ASP A 36 10.29 -8.75 -5.89
CA ASP A 36 11.54 -8.41 -5.22
C ASP A 36 11.95 -6.98 -5.54
N PRO A 37 12.38 -6.20 -4.53
CA PRO A 37 12.80 -4.82 -4.74
C PRO A 37 14.19 -4.77 -5.37
N PHE A 38 14.54 -3.61 -5.93
CA PHE A 38 15.87 -3.34 -6.46
C PHE A 38 16.97 -3.61 -5.41
N GLU A 39 17.97 -4.40 -5.79
CA GLU A 39 19.11 -4.72 -4.94
C GLU A 39 20.15 -3.61 -5.01
N ARG A 40 20.17 -2.75 -3.99
CA ARG A 40 21.24 -1.75 -3.86
C ARG A 40 22.47 -2.35 -3.17
N VAL A 41 23.65 -1.99 -3.66
CA VAL A 41 24.93 -2.33 -3.04
C VAL A 41 25.08 -1.53 -1.74
N ILE A 42 25.31 -2.22 -0.61
CA ILE A 42 25.53 -1.58 0.69
C ILE A 42 27.03 -1.44 0.89
N GLN A 43 27.48 -0.20 1.10
CA GLN A 43 28.87 0.06 1.41
C GLN A 43 29.21 -0.43 2.83
N PRO A 44 30.41 -0.98 3.07
CA PRO A 44 30.80 -1.50 4.38
C PRO A 44 30.76 -0.41 5.47
N GLU A 45 30.99 0.85 5.12
CA GLU A 45 30.93 2.01 6.01
C GLU A 45 29.50 2.34 6.47
N GLU A 46 28.49 1.95 5.70
CA GLU A 46 27.07 2.15 6.05
C GLU A 46 26.47 0.92 6.75
N LEU A 47 27.19 -0.20 6.78
CA LEU A 47 26.67 -1.48 7.25
C LEU A 47 26.22 -1.43 8.71
N TRP A 48 26.87 -0.59 9.54
CA TRP A 48 26.51 -0.41 10.94
C TRP A 48 25.08 0.13 11.13
N LEU A 49 24.56 0.91 10.18
CA LEU A 49 23.19 1.47 10.24
C LEU A 49 22.12 0.38 10.13
N TYR A 50 22.45 -0.76 9.52
CA TYR A 50 21.55 -1.89 9.30
C TYR A 50 21.74 -3.02 10.31
N LYS A 51 22.54 -2.81 11.36
CA LYS A 51 22.84 -3.76 12.45
C LYS A 51 21.99 -3.52 13.71
N ASN A 52 20.85 -2.85 13.59
CA ASN A 52 19.95 -2.67 14.73
C ASN A 52 19.36 -4.03 15.15
N PRO A 53 19.08 -4.26 16.45
CA PRO A 53 18.42 -5.47 16.92
C PRO A 53 17.14 -5.77 16.16
N LEU A 54 16.93 -7.07 15.94
CA LEU A 54 15.84 -7.62 15.16
C LEU A 54 14.55 -7.36 15.93
N VAL A 55 13.67 -6.63 15.29
CA VAL A 55 12.31 -6.48 15.79
C VAL A 55 11.54 -7.69 15.25
N GLU A 56 11.46 -8.74 16.08
CA GLU A 56 10.80 -10.02 15.73
C GLU A 56 9.29 -9.88 15.48
N SER A 57 8.67 -8.79 15.93
CA SER A 57 7.23 -8.56 15.81
C SER A 57 6.95 -7.13 15.36
N ASP A 58 6.62 -6.98 14.07
CA ASP A 58 5.74 -5.89 13.66
C ASP A 58 4.45 -6.08 14.48
N HIS A 59 4.19 -5.20 15.46
CA HIS A 59 3.02 -5.29 16.35
C HIS A 59 1.69 -5.41 15.59
N ILE A 60 1.65 -4.97 14.33
CA ILE A 60 0.50 -5.07 13.45
C ILE A 60 0.91 -5.81 12.16
N PRO A 61 0.23 -6.93 11.82
CA PRO A 61 0.46 -7.62 10.55
C PRO A 61 0.20 -6.69 9.35
N LYS A 62 1.04 -6.76 8.31
CA LYS A 62 0.90 -5.94 7.09
C LYS A 62 -0.51 -5.99 6.46
N ARG A 63 -1.17 -7.15 6.50
CA ARG A 63 -2.56 -7.30 6.01
C ARG A 63 -3.56 -6.46 6.81
N VAL A 64 -3.39 -6.43 8.13
CA VAL A 64 -4.22 -5.64 9.05
C VAL A 64 -3.94 -4.15 8.86
N MET A 65 -2.68 -3.77 8.62
CA MET A 65 -2.31 -2.40 8.28
C MET A 65 -3.02 -1.89 7.03
N PHE A 66 -2.97 -2.66 5.94
CA PHE A 66 -3.65 -2.29 4.70
C PHE A 66 -5.17 -2.22 4.90
N ALA A 67 -5.75 -3.14 5.68
CA ALA A 67 -7.17 -3.10 6.02
C ALA A 67 -7.53 -1.82 6.80
N ILE A 68 -6.75 -1.44 7.83
CA ILE A 68 -6.98 -0.22 8.61
C ILE A 68 -6.84 1.02 7.73
N SER A 69 -5.80 1.08 6.88
CA SER A 69 -5.61 2.20 5.96
C SER A 69 -6.74 2.36 4.95
N PHE A 70 -7.39 1.27 4.54
CA PHE A 70 -8.56 1.31 3.65
C PHE A 70 -9.86 1.60 4.37
N LEU A 71 -10.07 0.99 5.52
CA LEU A 71 -11.34 1.05 6.23
C LEU A 71 -11.53 2.38 6.98
N THR A 72 -10.46 2.94 7.55
CA THR A 72 -10.54 4.20 8.32
C THR A 72 -11.04 5.39 7.50
N PRO A 73 -10.44 5.76 6.34
CA PRO A 73 -10.93 6.90 5.55
C PRO A 73 -12.35 6.66 5.01
N LEU A 74 -12.66 5.43 4.58
CA LEU A 74 -14.00 5.07 4.13
C LEU A 74 -15.04 5.21 5.26
N ALA A 75 -14.71 4.77 6.47
CA ALA A 75 -15.59 4.89 7.63
C ALA A 75 -15.83 6.35 8.03
N VAL A 76 -14.78 7.19 8.04
CA VAL A 76 -14.90 8.62 8.37
C VAL A 76 -15.80 9.34 7.37
N ILE A 77 -15.56 9.14 6.07
CA ILE A 77 -16.36 9.78 5.01
C ILE A 77 -17.81 9.31 5.08
N PHE A 78 -18.04 8.02 5.31
CA PHE A 78 -19.38 7.47 5.46
C PHE A 78 -20.13 8.07 6.65
N VAL A 79 -19.47 8.16 7.81
CA VAL A 79 -20.06 8.77 9.02
C VAL A 79 -20.38 10.25 8.80
N VAL A 80 -19.46 11.02 8.22
CA VAL A 80 -19.67 12.46 8.00
C VAL A 80 -20.80 12.71 6.99
N LYS A 81 -20.84 11.99 5.86
CA LYS A 81 -21.90 12.15 4.85
C LYS A 81 -23.28 11.70 5.38
N ILE A 82 -23.33 10.72 6.29
CA ILE A 82 -24.58 10.36 6.99
C ILE A 82 -25.04 11.49 7.91
N ILE A 83 -24.13 12.08 8.70
CA ILE A 83 -24.44 13.20 9.59
C ILE A 83 -24.94 14.40 8.79
N GLN A 84 -24.32 14.69 7.64
CA GLN A 84 -24.71 15.77 6.73
C GLN A 84 -26.04 15.52 6.00
N ARG A 85 -26.66 14.33 6.15
CA ARG A 85 -27.87 13.89 5.43
C ARG A 85 -27.78 14.08 3.92
N THR A 86 -26.60 13.85 3.39
CA THR A 86 -26.29 13.91 1.97
C THR A 86 -27.06 12.83 1.20
N ASP A 87 -27.45 13.15 -0.03
CA ASP A 87 -28.16 12.22 -0.92
C ASP A 87 -27.38 10.92 -1.15
N ARG A 88 -28.13 9.82 -1.31
CA ARG A 88 -27.54 8.48 -1.54
C ARG A 88 -26.68 8.41 -2.80
N THR A 89 -26.89 9.32 -3.76
CA THR A 89 -26.11 9.40 -5.00
C THR A 89 -24.72 9.97 -4.72
N GLU A 90 -24.63 11.06 -3.96
CA GLU A 90 -23.34 11.69 -3.59
C GLU A 90 -22.50 10.78 -2.68
N ILE A 91 -23.14 10.00 -1.79
CA ILE A 91 -22.43 9.00 -0.98
C ILE A 91 -21.77 7.93 -1.88
N LYS A 92 -22.50 7.46 -2.91
CA LYS A 92 -21.97 6.45 -3.84
C LYS A 92 -20.80 6.99 -4.64
N GLU A 93 -20.91 8.22 -5.15
CA GLU A 93 -19.84 8.87 -5.90
C GLU A 93 -18.60 9.11 -5.04
N ALA A 94 -18.77 9.55 -3.79
CA ALA A 94 -17.67 9.72 -2.84
C ALA A 94 -16.97 8.38 -2.54
N CYS A 95 -17.71 7.31 -2.26
CA CYS A 95 -17.12 5.98 -2.04
C CYS A 95 -16.37 5.48 -3.28
N LEU A 96 -16.91 5.70 -4.48
CA LEU A 96 -16.26 5.33 -5.73
C LEU A 96 -14.98 6.13 -5.96
N ALA A 97 -14.96 7.43 -5.69
CA ALA A 97 -13.77 8.26 -5.83
C ALA A 97 -12.66 7.84 -4.85
N VAL A 98 -13.01 7.65 -3.57
CA VAL A 98 -12.05 7.30 -2.51
C VAL A 98 -11.46 5.90 -2.74
N SER A 99 -12.30 4.93 -3.12
CA SER A 99 -11.80 3.56 -3.40
C SER A 99 -10.79 3.53 -4.56
N LEU A 100 -10.96 4.40 -5.56
CA LEU A 100 -10.03 4.52 -6.69
C LEU A 100 -8.73 5.23 -6.26
N ALA A 101 -8.85 6.36 -5.55
CA ALA A 101 -7.71 7.12 -5.05
C ALA A 101 -6.81 6.24 -4.19
N LEU A 102 -7.40 5.47 -3.29
CA LEU A 102 -6.64 4.63 -2.38
C LEU A 102 -5.97 3.44 -3.08
N ALA A 103 -6.61 2.85 -4.09
CA ALA A 103 -6.01 1.81 -4.92
C ALA A 103 -4.79 2.34 -5.70
N LEU A 104 -4.91 3.54 -6.29
CA LEU A 104 -3.80 4.21 -6.99
C LEU A 104 -2.65 4.53 -6.04
N ASN A 105 -2.96 5.07 -4.86
CA ASN A 105 -1.96 5.38 -3.82
C ASN A 105 -1.21 4.11 -3.36
N GLY A 106 -1.93 2.99 -3.20
CA GLY A 106 -1.32 1.70 -2.88
C GLY A 106 -0.32 1.24 -3.95
N VAL A 107 -0.72 1.27 -5.23
CA VAL A 107 0.16 0.91 -6.36
C VAL A 107 1.37 1.83 -6.43
N PHE A 108 1.18 3.14 -6.30
CA PHE A 108 2.26 4.11 -6.34
C PHE A 108 3.26 3.91 -5.20
N THR A 109 2.77 3.73 -3.98
CA THR A 109 3.58 3.48 -2.78
C THR A 109 4.41 2.20 -2.95
N ASN A 110 3.79 1.11 -3.41
CA ASN A 110 4.49 -0.15 -3.64
C ASN A 110 5.52 -0.04 -4.77
N THR A 111 5.22 0.72 -5.81
CA THR A 111 6.16 0.99 -6.91
C THR A 111 7.42 1.72 -6.39
N ILE A 112 7.25 2.73 -5.53
CA ILE A 112 8.40 3.43 -4.92
C ILE A 112 9.22 2.46 -4.06
N LYS A 113 8.58 1.57 -3.29
CA LYS A 113 9.31 0.57 -2.48
C LYS A 113 10.19 -0.32 -3.35
N LEU A 114 9.68 -0.75 -4.51
CA LEU A 114 10.43 -1.59 -5.45
C LEU A 114 11.59 -0.84 -6.10
N ILE A 115 11.40 0.44 -6.44
CA ILE A 115 12.43 1.27 -7.10
C ILE A 115 13.54 1.66 -6.11
N VAL A 116 13.17 2.13 -4.91
CA VAL A 116 14.13 2.66 -3.95
C VAL A 116 14.91 1.54 -3.25
N GLY A 117 14.24 0.41 -2.94
CA GLY A 117 14.89 -0.77 -2.38
C GLY A 117 15.67 -0.51 -1.08
N ARG A 118 15.22 0.46 -0.26
CA ARG A 118 15.93 0.84 0.97
C ARG A 118 15.84 -0.31 1.99
N PRO A 119 16.98 -0.82 2.50
CA PRO A 119 17.05 -1.75 3.61
C PRO A 119 16.49 -1.16 4.90
N ARG A 120 15.90 -2.00 5.74
CA ARG A 120 15.48 -1.66 7.09
C ARG A 120 16.69 -1.65 8.04
N PRO A 121 16.62 -0.92 9.16
CA PRO A 121 17.68 -0.91 10.17
C PRO A 121 18.02 -2.28 10.75
N ASP A 122 17.12 -3.27 10.64
CA ASP A 122 17.29 -4.66 11.08
C ASP A 122 17.65 -5.63 9.93
N TYR A 123 17.94 -5.11 8.74
CA TYR A 123 18.23 -5.93 7.54
C TYR A 123 19.41 -6.88 7.74
N PHE A 124 20.45 -6.47 8.47
CA PHE A 124 21.64 -7.31 8.67
C PHE A 124 21.30 -8.64 9.34
N GLN A 125 20.48 -8.62 10.39
CA GLN A 125 20.09 -9.84 11.11
C GLN A 125 19.11 -10.70 10.32
N ARG A 126 18.29 -10.09 9.44
CA ARG A 126 17.43 -10.82 8.48
C ARG A 126 18.24 -11.54 7.40
N CYS A 127 19.33 -10.93 6.95
CA CYS A 127 20.21 -11.47 5.91
C CYS A 127 21.21 -12.51 6.46
N PHE A 128 21.75 -12.26 7.66
CA PHE A 128 22.73 -13.12 8.35
C PHE A 128 22.24 -13.49 9.76
N PRO A 129 21.34 -14.47 9.89
CA PRO A 129 20.86 -14.92 11.20
C PRO A 129 22.01 -15.47 12.08
N ASP A 130 23.03 -16.06 11.46
CA ASP A 130 24.23 -16.60 12.14
C ASP A 130 25.31 -15.53 12.43
N GLY A 131 25.08 -14.28 12.00
CA GLY A 131 26.02 -13.16 12.19
C GLY A 131 27.29 -13.22 11.35
N GLN A 132 27.49 -14.25 10.53
CA GLN A 132 28.68 -14.39 9.67
C GLN A 132 28.45 -13.77 8.29
N ILE A 133 29.31 -12.81 7.92
CA ILE A 133 29.30 -12.19 6.59
C ILE A 133 30.05 -13.10 5.63
N THR A 134 29.40 -13.51 4.55
CA THR A 134 30.06 -14.24 3.45
C THR A 134 30.75 -13.24 2.50
N ASP A 135 31.90 -13.58 1.92
CA ASP A 135 32.71 -12.71 1.04
C ASP A 135 31.96 -12.11 -0.16
N LYS A 136 30.82 -12.69 -0.55
CA LYS A 136 29.96 -12.21 -1.64
C LYS A 136 28.73 -11.42 -1.17
N MET A 137 28.60 -11.11 0.12
CA MET A 137 27.38 -10.57 0.74
C MET A 137 26.09 -11.35 0.39
N ALA A 138 26.22 -12.64 0.10
CA ALA A 138 25.07 -13.49 -0.17
C ALA A 138 24.33 -13.78 1.14
N CYS A 139 23.04 -13.44 1.22
CA CYS A 139 22.24 -13.68 2.42
C CYS A 139 22.01 -15.18 2.64
N THR A 140 22.09 -15.61 3.89
CA THR A 140 21.83 -16.99 4.34
C THR A 140 20.39 -17.16 4.87
N GLY A 141 19.73 -16.04 5.21
CA GLY A 141 18.35 -16.02 5.71
C GLY A 141 17.29 -16.38 4.68
N GLU A 142 16.05 -16.57 5.14
CA GLU A 142 14.91 -16.91 4.28
C GLU A 142 14.66 -15.80 3.23
N PRO A 143 14.56 -16.13 1.92
CA PRO A 143 14.43 -15.14 0.85
C PRO A 143 13.28 -14.14 1.06
N ARG A 144 12.15 -14.60 1.60
CA ARG A 144 10.99 -13.74 1.88
C ARG A 144 11.23 -12.74 3.01
N VAL A 145 11.98 -13.14 4.04
CA VAL A 145 12.32 -12.26 5.17
C VAL A 145 13.37 -11.23 4.75
N VAL A 146 14.30 -11.66 3.90
CA VAL A 146 15.33 -10.80 3.30
C VAL A 146 14.71 -9.76 2.36
N SER A 147 13.79 -10.17 1.48
CA SER A 147 13.11 -9.25 0.55
C SER A 147 12.23 -8.24 1.29
N GLU A 148 11.59 -8.64 2.38
CA GLU A 148 10.89 -7.74 3.31
C GLU A 148 11.83 -6.74 3.99
N GLY A 149 13.01 -7.21 4.40
CA GLY A 149 14.07 -6.36 4.96
C GLY A 149 14.57 -5.30 3.98
N ARG A 150 14.35 -5.47 2.67
CA ARG A 150 14.71 -4.49 1.62
C ARG A 150 13.57 -3.53 1.24
N LYS A 151 12.39 -3.67 1.84
CA LYS A 151 11.22 -2.80 1.63
C LYS A 151 10.98 -1.91 2.87
N SER A 152 11.87 -0.93 3.10
CA SER A 152 11.75 0.00 4.25
C SER A 152 11.12 1.34 3.89
N PHE A 153 11.24 1.79 2.65
CA PHE A 153 10.85 3.14 2.25
C PHE A 153 9.94 3.16 1.03
N PRO A 154 8.84 3.94 1.06
CA PRO A 154 8.27 4.63 2.23
C PRO A 154 7.69 3.63 3.26
N SER A 155 7.60 4.06 4.52
CA SER A 155 6.91 3.25 5.55
C SER A 155 5.44 3.10 5.17
N SER A 156 4.89 1.88 5.25
CA SER A 156 3.45 1.68 5.04
C SER A 156 2.65 2.52 6.03
N HIS A 157 3.10 2.67 7.28
CA HIS A 157 2.43 3.49 8.29
C HIS A 157 2.29 4.97 7.86
N SER A 158 3.41 5.64 7.53
CA SER A 158 3.38 7.08 7.26
C SER A 158 2.77 7.39 5.89
N SER A 159 2.94 6.52 4.89
CA SER A 159 2.29 6.68 3.59
C SER A 159 0.77 6.49 3.69
N CYS A 160 0.30 5.47 4.40
CA CYS A 160 -1.12 5.23 4.62
C CYS A 160 -1.80 6.35 5.43
N GLU A 161 -1.15 6.86 6.47
CA GLU A 161 -1.67 7.95 7.29
C GLU A 161 -1.81 9.26 6.48
N TYR A 162 -0.75 9.66 5.77
CA TYR A 162 -0.75 10.91 5.01
C TYR A 162 -1.79 10.91 3.88
N HIS A 163 -1.88 9.80 3.13
CA HIS A 163 -2.84 9.69 2.02
C HIS A 163 -4.27 9.52 2.54
N GLY A 164 -4.48 8.74 3.60
CA GLY A 164 -5.81 8.61 4.22
C GLY A 164 -6.36 9.95 4.70
N MET A 165 -5.51 10.81 5.27
CA MET A 165 -5.90 12.17 5.66
C MET A 165 -6.17 13.08 4.45
N ALA A 166 -5.33 13.02 3.41
CA ALA A 166 -5.51 13.82 2.20
C ALA A 166 -6.80 13.46 1.45
N ASP A 167 -7.07 12.17 1.24
CA ASP A 167 -8.26 11.68 0.55
C ASP A 167 -9.53 12.03 1.34
N THR A 168 -9.48 11.91 2.67
CA THR A 168 -10.58 12.32 3.55
C THR A 168 -10.81 13.84 3.48
N GLY A 169 -9.74 14.64 3.46
CA GLY A 169 -9.84 16.09 3.31
C GLY A 169 -10.50 16.51 2.00
N ILE A 170 -10.10 15.91 0.88
CA ILE A 170 -10.69 16.19 -0.45
C ILE A 170 -12.16 15.76 -0.51
N ALA A 171 -12.51 14.61 0.06
CA ALA A 171 -13.89 14.11 0.05
C ALA A 171 -14.86 14.90 0.95
N LEU A 172 -14.32 15.68 1.90
CA LEU A 172 -15.06 16.50 2.85
C LEU A 172 -15.11 17.99 2.46
N ALA A 173 -14.23 18.43 1.55
CA ALA A 173 -14.27 19.76 0.93
C ALA A 173 -15.40 19.87 -0.09
#